data_AF-A0A4Q4WV07-F1
#
_entry.id   AF-A0A4Q4WV07-F1
#
_cell.length_a   1.000
_cell.length_b   1.000
_cell.length_c   1.000
_cell.angle_alpha   90.00
_cell.angle_beta   90.00
_cell.angle_gamma   90.00
#
_symmetry.space_group_name_H-M   'P 1'
#
loop_
_entity.id
_entity.type
_entity.pdbx_description
1 polymer ?
#
loop_
_entity_poly.entity_id
_entity_poly.type
_entity_poly.pdbx_seq_one_letter_code
_entity_poly.pdbx_strand_id
1 'polypeptide(L)'
;MTQININDFMTGIPMQRLPQAIQDAIQVSHFLGLQFIWVDALCIIQDSPEDWKAEAMRMADVYENSLITIAASGASSCREGLFSARGALMETPCQLFRISPESSMFAMLEESEFPGSIQMKVGQEALYKRGWVMQERIFARRTLHFGQGVHWECRSGDCSETGGWQYNDRHTPYLRPKEIFSVHFAPLRKVSSQNDLEDGGSAIDFLRAWDELIMRPYTSSVLTKKEDRLVAISGIIQRILHNPQ
;
A
#
# COMPACT_ATOMS: atom_id res chain seq x y z
N MET A 1 -1.53 -11.89 -18.45
CA MET A 1 -1.06 -13.14 -19.10
C MET A 1 -2.28 -14.03 -19.31
N THR A 2 -2.33 -14.80 -20.39
CA THR A 2 -3.39 -15.76 -20.68
C THR A 2 -2.77 -17.11 -21.03
N GLN A 3 -3.55 -18.19 -21.02
CA GLN A 3 -3.06 -19.55 -21.33
C GLN A 3 -2.35 -19.61 -22.68
N ILE A 4 -2.79 -18.80 -23.65
CA ILE A 4 -2.24 -18.77 -25.01
C ILE A 4 -0.84 -18.11 -25.06
N ASN A 5 -0.58 -17.09 -24.25
CA ASN A 5 0.67 -16.32 -24.31
C ASN A 5 1.64 -16.60 -23.15
N ILE A 6 1.34 -17.58 -22.31
CA ILE A 6 2.19 -17.96 -21.16
C ILE A 6 3.62 -18.34 -21.60
N ASN A 7 3.76 -19.07 -22.71
CA ASN A 7 5.07 -19.49 -23.22
C ASN A 7 5.91 -18.28 -23.64
N ASP A 8 5.31 -17.30 -24.30
CA ASP A 8 6.00 -16.06 -24.66
C ASP A 8 6.48 -15.32 -23.41
N PHE A 9 5.61 -15.25 -22.38
CA PHE A 9 5.94 -14.62 -21.09
C PHE A 9 7.08 -15.33 -20.36
N MET A 10 7.19 -16.66 -20.47
CA MET A 10 8.30 -17.45 -19.90
C MET A 10 9.64 -17.23 -20.63
N THR A 11 9.62 -16.95 -21.93
CA THR A 11 10.85 -16.69 -22.71
C THR A 11 11.41 -15.28 -22.52
N GLY A 12 10.54 -14.32 -22.21
CA GLY A 12 10.90 -12.93 -21.97
C GLY A 12 9.96 -11.97 -22.68
N ILE A 13 9.61 -10.88 -21.98
CA ILE A 13 8.67 -9.88 -22.48
C ILE A 13 9.46 -8.60 -22.83
N PRO A 14 9.35 -8.08 -24.06
CA PRO A 14 9.92 -6.79 -24.39
C PRO A 14 9.32 -5.69 -23.51
N MET A 15 10.19 -4.89 -22.89
CA MET A 15 9.80 -3.82 -21.95
C MET A 15 8.73 -2.87 -22.53
N GLN A 16 8.84 -2.55 -23.82
CA GLN A 16 7.94 -1.63 -24.53
C GLN A 16 6.51 -2.16 -24.68
N ARG A 17 6.29 -3.47 -24.49
CA ARG A 17 4.94 -4.07 -24.52
C ARG A 17 4.22 -3.97 -23.19
N LEU A 18 4.94 -3.60 -22.12
CA LEU A 18 4.36 -3.48 -20.79
C LEU A 18 3.74 -2.09 -20.60
N PRO A 19 2.64 -1.96 -19.84
CA PRO A 19 2.13 -0.66 -19.39
C PRO A 19 3.21 0.15 -18.67
N GLN A 20 3.16 1.49 -18.77
CA GLN A 20 4.16 2.39 -18.19
C GLN A 20 4.37 2.14 -16.68
N ALA A 21 3.30 1.90 -15.92
CA ALA A 21 3.41 1.64 -14.49
C ALA A 21 4.24 0.39 -14.17
N ILE A 22 4.16 -0.65 -15.02
CA ILE A 22 4.96 -1.86 -14.85
C ILE A 22 6.42 -1.59 -15.24
N GLN A 23 6.64 -0.83 -16.32
CA GLN A 23 7.99 -0.45 -16.74
C GLN A 23 8.72 0.33 -15.65
N ASP A 24 8.07 1.35 -15.10
CA ASP A 24 8.62 2.17 -14.02
C ASP A 24 8.83 1.33 -12.75
N ALA A 25 7.90 0.43 -12.40
CA ALA A 25 8.04 -0.45 -11.25
C ALA A 25 9.25 -1.38 -11.38
N ILE A 26 9.49 -1.95 -12.58
CA ILE A 26 10.68 -2.76 -12.87
C ILE A 26 11.95 -1.90 -12.71
N GLN A 27 11.95 -0.66 -13.23
CA GLN A 27 13.08 0.26 -13.08
C GLN A 27 13.37 0.57 -11.61
N VAL A 28 12.34 0.85 -10.82
CA VAL A 28 12.46 1.07 -9.37
C VAL A 28 12.98 -0.19 -8.67
N SER A 29 12.49 -1.38 -9.01
CA SER A 29 13.00 -2.64 -8.46
C SER A 29 14.49 -2.82 -8.73
N HIS A 30 14.95 -2.56 -9.96
CA HIS A 30 16.36 -2.65 -10.31
C HIS A 30 17.21 -1.61 -9.58
N PHE A 31 16.71 -0.37 -9.45
CA PHE A 31 17.36 0.69 -8.69
C PHE A 31 17.56 0.30 -7.22
N LEU A 32 16.58 -0.41 -6.63
CA LEU A 32 16.66 -0.96 -5.27
C LEU A 32 17.51 -2.24 -5.16
N GLY A 33 18.11 -2.72 -6.25
CA GLY A 33 18.91 -3.94 -6.28
C GLY A 33 18.09 -5.23 -6.24
N LEU A 34 16.80 -5.18 -6.60
CA LEU A 34 15.90 -6.32 -6.58
C LEU A 34 15.80 -6.95 -7.96
N GLN A 35 15.91 -8.28 -8.01
CA GLN A 35 15.87 -9.06 -9.25
C GLN A 35 14.47 -9.53 -9.63
N PHE A 36 13.55 -9.60 -8.67
CA PHE A 36 12.22 -10.16 -8.85
C PHE A 36 11.15 -9.14 -8.51
N ILE A 37 10.10 -9.11 -9.33
CA ILE A 37 8.89 -8.33 -9.10
C ILE A 37 7.69 -9.24 -9.37
N TRP A 38 6.67 -9.13 -8.53
CA TRP A 38 5.39 -9.79 -8.74
C TRP A 38 4.37 -8.73 -9.18
N VAL A 39 3.66 -9.01 -10.27
CA VAL A 39 2.57 -8.16 -10.78
C VAL A 39 1.43 -9.07 -11.22
N ASP A 40 0.23 -8.85 -10.70
CA ASP A 40 -0.98 -9.66 -10.96
C ASP A 40 -1.19 -9.95 -12.47
N ALA A 41 -1.06 -8.93 -13.31
CA ALA A 41 -1.25 -9.02 -14.76
C ALA A 41 -0.18 -9.86 -15.46
N LEU A 42 0.97 -10.10 -14.83
CA LEU A 42 2.08 -10.90 -15.37
C LEU A 42 2.16 -12.29 -14.74
N CYS A 43 1.79 -12.42 -13.48
CA CYS A 43 1.99 -13.63 -12.68
C CYS A 43 0.73 -14.50 -12.55
N ILE A 44 -0.46 -13.97 -12.89
CA ILE A 44 -1.73 -14.71 -12.84
C ILE A 44 -2.28 -14.90 -14.26
N ILE A 45 -2.74 -16.11 -14.56
CA ILE A 45 -3.41 -16.46 -15.81
C ILE A 45 -4.84 -15.90 -15.79
N GLN A 46 -5.05 -14.81 -16.52
CA GLN A 46 -6.27 -14.00 -16.45
C GLN A 46 -7.52 -14.70 -17.02
N ASP A 47 -7.34 -15.69 -17.90
CA ASP A 47 -8.40 -16.47 -18.54
C ASP A 47 -8.63 -17.84 -17.89
N SER A 48 -7.99 -18.14 -16.74
CA SER A 48 -8.24 -19.34 -15.96
C SER A 48 -8.91 -18.99 -14.63
N PRO A 49 -10.20 -19.30 -14.44
CA PRO A 49 -10.89 -19.12 -13.16
C PRO A 49 -10.24 -19.90 -12.01
N GLU A 50 -9.69 -21.08 -12.30
CA GLU A 50 -9.01 -21.94 -11.33
C GLU A 50 -7.71 -21.29 -10.83
N ASP A 51 -6.88 -20.80 -11.75
CA ASP A 51 -5.62 -20.11 -11.43
C ASP A 51 -5.90 -18.80 -10.70
N TRP A 52 -6.86 -18.00 -11.20
CA TRP A 52 -7.29 -16.78 -10.54
C TRP A 52 -7.73 -17.04 -9.10
N LYS A 53 -8.53 -18.08 -8.86
CA LYS A 53 -9.00 -18.41 -7.51
C LYS A 53 -7.85 -18.86 -6.62
N ALA A 54 -6.92 -19.66 -7.13
CA ALA A 54 -5.75 -20.10 -6.36
C ALA A 54 -4.85 -18.92 -5.98
N GLU A 55 -4.57 -18.02 -6.92
CA GLU A 55 -3.71 -16.85 -6.71
C GLU A 55 -4.40 -15.77 -5.87
N ALA A 56 -5.71 -15.54 -6.03
CA ALA A 56 -6.48 -14.64 -5.19
C ALA A 56 -6.41 -15.03 -3.70
N MET A 57 -6.41 -16.34 -3.41
CA MET A 57 -6.22 -16.83 -2.03
C MET A 57 -4.80 -16.62 -1.50
N ARG A 58 -3.79 -16.55 -2.39
CA ARG A 58 -2.37 -16.35 -2.04
C ARG A 58 -1.96 -14.88 -2.05
N MET A 59 -2.77 -13.95 -2.56
CA MET A 59 -2.42 -12.52 -2.64
C MET A 59 -1.93 -11.97 -1.31
N ALA A 60 -2.60 -12.31 -0.21
CA ALA A 60 -2.17 -11.89 1.13
C ALA A 60 -0.74 -12.35 1.46
N ASP A 61 -0.38 -13.59 1.12
CA ASP A 61 0.96 -14.13 1.34
C ASP A 61 2.00 -13.46 0.46
N VAL A 62 1.67 -13.17 -0.80
CA VAL A 62 2.56 -12.46 -1.72
C VAL A 62 2.90 -11.07 -1.16
N TYR A 63 1.89 -10.28 -0.76
CA TYR A 63 2.12 -8.95 -0.19
C TYR A 63 2.78 -9.01 1.18
N GLU A 64 2.42 -9.95 2.06
CA GLU A 64 3.02 -10.05 3.39
C GLU A 64 4.49 -10.48 3.36
N ASN A 65 4.88 -11.29 2.38
CA ASN A 65 6.25 -11.79 2.23
C ASN A 65 7.06 -11.01 1.19
N SER A 66 6.49 -9.98 0.56
CA SER A 66 7.25 -9.06 -0.27
C SER A 66 8.28 -8.30 0.58
N LEU A 67 9.45 -8.03 0.00
CA LEU A 67 10.44 -7.18 0.66
C LEU A 67 9.91 -5.73 0.75
N ILE A 68 9.32 -5.27 -0.34
CA ILE A 68 8.74 -3.94 -0.54
C ILE A 68 7.65 -4.03 -1.60
N THR A 69 6.55 -3.29 -1.40
CA THR A 69 5.51 -3.09 -2.39
C THR A 69 5.64 -1.71 -3.00
N ILE A 70 5.57 -1.62 -4.33
CA ILE A 70 5.61 -0.34 -5.05
C ILE A 70 4.17 0.01 -5.44
N ALA A 71 3.68 1.17 -5.02
CA ALA A 71 2.32 1.63 -5.27
C ALA A 71 2.32 2.86 -6.19
N ALA A 72 1.68 2.74 -7.35
CA ALA A 72 1.43 3.85 -8.28
C ALA A 72 0.24 4.70 -7.79
N SER A 73 0.42 5.32 -6.63
CA SER A 73 -0.56 6.04 -5.85
C SER A 73 -1.20 7.23 -6.60
N GLY A 74 -0.39 8.03 -7.30
CA GLY A 74 -0.84 9.20 -8.06
C GLY A 74 -1.36 8.90 -9.46
N ALA A 75 -1.26 7.66 -9.93
CA ALA A 75 -1.69 7.26 -11.26
C ALA A 75 -3.18 6.91 -11.28
N SER A 76 -3.94 7.48 -12.22
CA SER A 76 -5.34 7.09 -12.42
C SER A 76 -5.50 5.81 -13.24
N SER A 77 -4.44 5.43 -13.98
CA SER A 77 -4.39 4.25 -14.83
C SER A 77 -2.98 3.67 -14.94
N CYS A 78 -2.86 2.40 -15.35
CA CYS A 78 -1.56 1.75 -15.56
C CYS A 78 -0.72 2.35 -16.71
N ARG A 79 -1.28 3.29 -17.47
CA ARG A 79 -0.61 3.97 -18.60
C ARG A 79 0.15 5.22 -18.18
N GLU A 80 -0.16 5.82 -17.04
CA GLU A 80 0.46 7.07 -16.58
C GLU A 80 1.86 6.87 -15.99
N GLY A 81 2.15 5.67 -15.48
CA GLY A 81 3.44 5.40 -14.83
C GLY A 81 3.43 5.68 -13.33
N LEU A 82 4.60 5.58 -12.71
CA LEU A 82 4.82 5.97 -11.30
C LEU A 82 5.22 7.43 -11.19
N PHE A 83 5.92 7.96 -12.18
CA PHE A 83 6.53 9.29 -12.09
C PHE A 83 5.58 10.37 -12.59
N SER A 84 4.98 11.12 -11.66
CA SER A 84 4.19 12.31 -12.00
C SER A 84 5.09 13.50 -12.35
N ALA A 85 4.66 14.31 -13.34
CA ALA A 85 5.31 15.58 -13.64
C ALA A 85 5.12 16.54 -12.47
N ARG A 86 6.23 17.02 -11.89
CA ARG A 86 6.22 17.93 -10.74
C ARG A 86 6.54 19.35 -11.19
N GLY A 87 5.76 20.31 -10.70
CA GLY A 87 6.12 21.72 -10.80
C GLY A 87 7.23 22.01 -9.80
N ALA A 88 8.42 22.40 -10.25
CA ALA A 88 9.56 22.68 -9.37
C ALA A 88 9.23 23.69 -8.26
N LEU A 89 8.33 24.64 -8.53
CA LEU A 89 7.89 25.65 -7.57
C LEU A 89 6.92 25.12 -6.49
N MET A 90 6.34 23.93 -6.68
CA MET A 90 5.40 23.35 -5.71
C MET A 90 6.10 22.56 -4.60
N GLU A 91 7.27 21.98 -4.91
CA GLU A 91 7.97 21.05 -4.01
C GLU A 91 9.28 21.61 -3.45
N THR A 92 9.82 22.69 -4.03
CA THR A 92 11.08 23.28 -3.56
C THR A 92 10.79 24.40 -2.58
N PRO A 93 11.39 24.42 -1.36
CA PRO A 93 11.30 25.57 -0.49
C PRO A 93 11.79 26.83 -1.23
N CYS A 94 10.94 27.83 -1.34
CA CYS A 94 11.26 29.10 -1.95
C CYS A 94 12.01 29.97 -0.92
N GLN A 95 13.26 30.30 -1.19
CA GLN A 95 14.02 31.19 -0.30
C GLN A 95 13.40 32.59 -0.33
N LEU A 96 12.84 33.03 0.79
CA LEU A 96 12.25 34.37 0.91
C LEU A 96 13.34 35.42 1.11
N PHE A 97 14.26 35.18 2.03
CA PHE A 97 15.42 36.03 2.27
C PHE A 97 16.50 35.31 3.09
N ARG A 98 17.74 35.78 2.94
CA ARG A 98 18.89 35.33 3.74
C ARG A 98 18.96 36.15 5.03
N ILE A 99 18.96 35.48 6.19
CA ILE A 99 19.04 36.12 7.52
C ILE A 99 20.51 36.39 7.88
N SER A 100 21.40 35.43 7.60
CA SER A 100 22.85 35.52 7.83
C SER A 100 23.61 34.69 6.77
N PRO A 101 24.97 34.71 6.72
CA PRO A 101 25.73 33.85 5.82
C PRO A 101 25.39 32.35 5.95
N GLU A 102 25.02 31.89 7.14
CA GLU A 102 24.68 30.48 7.42
C GLU A 102 23.17 30.22 7.57
N SER A 103 22.33 31.26 7.54
CA SER A 103 20.89 31.13 7.82
C SER A 103 20.03 31.79 6.76
N SER A 104 19.00 31.07 6.30
CA SER A 104 18.04 31.55 5.30
C SER A 104 16.64 31.13 5.67
N MET A 105 15.67 32.00 5.38
CA MET A 105 14.26 31.72 5.56
C MET A 105 13.66 31.24 4.24
N PHE A 106 12.88 30.17 4.32
CA PHE A 106 12.21 29.57 3.17
C PHE A 106 10.70 29.54 3.42
N ALA A 107 9.91 29.77 2.39
CA ALA A 107 8.50 29.43 2.34
C ALA A 107 8.34 28.11 1.60
N MET A 108 7.53 27.23 2.16
CA MET A 108 7.06 26.02 1.48
C MET A 108 5.55 26.11 1.41
N LEU A 109 4.95 25.63 0.32
CA LEU A 109 3.50 25.45 0.28
C LEU A 109 3.14 24.45 1.37
N GLU A 110 2.32 24.89 2.32
CA GLU A 110 1.81 24.04 3.39
C GLU A 110 0.88 23.00 2.77
N GLU A 111 1.42 21.80 2.56
CA GLU A 111 0.61 20.68 2.14
C GLU A 111 -0.18 20.13 3.35
N SER A 112 -1.30 20.78 3.65
CA SER A 112 -2.33 20.41 4.64
C SER A 112 -1.97 20.53 6.13
N GLU A 113 -2.98 20.81 6.96
CA GLU A 113 -2.94 21.08 8.41
C GLU A 113 -2.33 19.96 9.28
N PHE A 114 -1.89 18.84 8.69
CA PHE A 114 -1.18 17.76 9.37
C PHE A 114 0.05 17.34 8.53
N PRO A 115 1.19 18.01 8.68
CA PRO A 115 2.43 17.64 8.01
C PRO A 115 2.86 16.28 8.56
N GLY A 116 2.52 15.20 7.87
CA GLY A 116 2.99 13.88 8.28
C GLY A 116 2.11 12.67 8.07
N SER A 117 0.78 12.79 8.05
CA SER A 117 -0.02 11.58 7.89
C SER A 117 -0.20 11.26 6.41
N ILE A 118 0.59 10.31 5.90
CA ILE A 118 0.35 9.63 4.61
C ILE A 118 -1.13 9.25 4.45
N GLN A 119 -1.79 8.92 5.57
CA GLN A 119 -3.18 8.47 5.65
C GLN A 119 -4.19 9.43 5.01
N MET A 120 -4.04 10.76 5.15
CA MET A 120 -4.99 11.72 4.56
C MET A 120 -4.84 11.88 3.04
N LYS A 121 -3.63 11.82 2.50
CA LYS A 121 -3.40 11.95 1.04
C LYS A 121 -3.63 10.64 0.31
N VAL A 122 -3.04 9.56 0.81
CA VAL A 122 -3.12 8.23 0.19
C VAL A 122 -4.55 7.69 0.24
N GLY A 123 -5.34 7.97 1.29
CA GLY A 123 -6.75 7.55 1.33
C GLY A 123 -7.67 8.17 0.27
N GLN A 124 -7.29 9.29 -0.34
CA GLN A 124 -8.11 10.00 -1.34
C GLN A 124 -7.69 9.69 -2.80
N GLU A 125 -6.55 9.03 -2.98
CA GLU A 125 -6.00 8.71 -4.29
C GLU A 125 -6.85 7.67 -5.05
N ALA A 126 -6.80 7.75 -6.38
CA ALA A 126 -7.57 6.88 -7.27
C ALA A 126 -7.30 5.39 -7.03
N LEU A 127 -6.07 5.04 -6.64
CA LEU A 127 -5.66 3.67 -6.33
C LEU A 127 -6.53 3.05 -5.23
N TYR A 128 -6.83 3.79 -4.16
CA TYR A 128 -7.56 3.28 -3.00
C TYR A 128 -9.08 3.22 -3.18
N LYS A 129 -9.58 3.72 -4.31
CA LYS A 129 -10.97 3.50 -4.72
C LYS A 129 -11.19 2.07 -5.22
N ARG A 130 -10.13 1.30 -5.49
CA ARG A 130 -10.20 -0.10 -5.94
C ARG A 130 -10.22 -1.03 -4.72
N GLY A 131 -11.22 -1.90 -4.62
CA GLY A 131 -11.42 -2.70 -3.40
C GLY A 131 -10.28 -3.66 -3.04
N TRP A 132 -9.57 -4.19 -4.04
CA TRP A 132 -8.42 -5.09 -3.80
C TRP A 132 -7.21 -4.39 -3.20
N VAL A 133 -6.97 -3.10 -3.54
CA VAL A 133 -5.80 -2.32 -3.11
C VAL A 133 -5.67 -2.23 -1.59
N MET A 134 -6.79 -2.31 -0.90
CA MET A 134 -6.81 -2.32 0.56
C MET A 134 -6.06 -3.52 1.15
N GLN A 135 -6.18 -4.71 0.55
CA GLN A 135 -5.39 -5.88 0.97
C GLN A 135 -3.92 -5.70 0.67
N GLU A 136 -3.63 -5.20 -0.53
CA GLU A 136 -2.27 -4.96 -1.00
C GLU A 136 -1.52 -4.05 -0.01
N ARG A 137 -2.17 -2.98 0.45
CA ARG A 137 -1.61 -2.06 1.43
C ARG A 137 -1.49 -2.67 2.82
N ILE A 138 -2.54 -3.32 3.34
CA ILE A 138 -2.56 -3.81 4.73
C ILE A 138 -1.58 -4.96 4.95
N PHE A 139 -1.48 -5.90 4.00
CA PHE A 139 -0.59 -7.04 4.14
C PHE A 139 0.88 -6.68 3.89
N ALA A 140 1.15 -5.74 2.99
CA ALA A 140 2.51 -5.29 2.68
C ALA A 140 3.22 -4.72 3.92
N ARG A 141 4.35 -5.33 4.31
CA ARG A 141 5.15 -4.87 5.45
C ARG A 141 5.74 -3.47 5.23
N ARG A 142 6.06 -3.16 3.97
CA ARG A 142 6.69 -1.91 3.52
C ARG A 142 6.10 -1.53 2.16
N THR A 143 5.67 -0.29 2.01
CA THR A 143 5.13 0.23 0.76
C THR A 143 5.82 1.54 0.42
N LEU A 144 6.25 1.66 -0.84
CA LEU A 144 6.73 2.90 -1.42
C LEU A 144 5.66 3.43 -2.37
N HIS A 145 5.03 4.53 -1.97
CA HIS A 145 3.98 5.21 -2.71
C HIS A 145 4.59 6.25 -3.62
N PHE A 146 4.22 6.19 -4.90
CA PHE A 146 4.56 7.18 -5.92
C PHE A 146 3.29 7.97 -6.26
N GLY A 147 3.21 9.20 -5.76
CA GLY A 147 2.12 10.13 -5.99
C GLY A 147 2.64 11.50 -6.43
N GLN A 148 2.11 12.57 -5.82
CA GLN A 148 2.69 13.92 -5.97
C GLN A 148 4.13 14.00 -5.44
N GLY A 149 4.48 13.10 -4.53
CA GLY A 149 5.84 12.85 -4.08
C GLY A 149 6.08 11.36 -3.81
N VAL A 150 7.26 11.04 -3.28
CA VAL A 150 7.58 9.69 -2.80
C VAL A 150 7.32 9.58 -1.31
N HIS A 151 6.54 8.57 -0.92
CA HIS A 151 6.19 8.30 0.47
C HIS A 151 6.47 6.85 0.85
N TRP A 152 6.95 6.62 2.06
CA TRP A 152 7.24 5.32 2.61
C TRP A 152 6.29 5.01 3.76
N GLU A 153 5.71 3.82 3.75
CA GLU A 153 4.85 3.33 4.83
C GLU A 153 5.28 1.93 5.29
N CYS A 154 5.55 1.74 6.58
CA CYS A 154 5.78 0.42 7.18
C CYS A 154 4.96 0.23 8.47
N ARG A 155 5.09 -0.94 9.10
CA ARG A 155 4.37 -1.26 10.36
C ARG A 155 4.85 -0.47 11.59
N SER A 156 5.95 0.27 11.48
CA SER A 156 6.57 0.99 12.60
C SER A 156 6.55 2.50 12.43
N GLY A 157 6.14 2.99 11.26
CA GLY A 157 6.25 4.38 10.92
C GLY A 157 6.08 4.65 9.44
N ASP A 158 6.16 5.94 9.11
CA ASP A 158 6.12 6.41 7.75
C ASP A 158 7.00 7.65 7.57
N CYS A 159 7.32 7.96 6.32
CA CYS A 159 8.06 9.17 5.96
C CYS A 159 7.70 9.65 4.55
N SER A 160 7.95 10.93 4.29
CA SER A 160 7.84 11.52 2.95
C SER A 160 9.12 12.24 2.56
N GLU A 161 9.28 12.49 1.26
CA GLU A 161 10.41 13.27 0.73
C GLU A 161 10.51 14.69 1.31
N THR A 162 9.40 15.28 1.76
CA THR A 162 9.34 16.64 2.34
C THR A 162 9.27 16.67 3.87
N GLY A 163 8.76 15.61 4.51
CA GLY A 163 8.38 15.60 5.92
C GLY A 163 9.31 14.83 6.87
N GLY A 164 10.37 14.20 6.36
CA GLY A 164 11.29 13.40 7.17
C GLY A 164 10.64 12.18 7.81
N TRP A 165 11.36 11.50 8.73
CA TRP A 165 10.87 10.29 9.40
C TRP A 165 9.95 10.63 10.56
N GLN A 166 8.70 10.14 10.50
CA GLN A 166 7.74 10.32 11.57
C GLN A 166 7.61 9.04 12.39
N TYR A 167 8.30 9.05 13.52
CA TYR A 167 8.12 8.03 14.56
C TYR A 167 6.71 8.11 15.12
N ASN A 168 6.24 6.97 15.65
CA ASN A 168 5.03 6.86 16.46
C ASN A 168 5.08 7.86 17.62
N ASP A 169 4.66 9.10 17.41
CA ASP A 169 4.28 9.95 18.52
C ASP A 169 2.94 9.42 19.02
N ARG A 170 2.88 9.03 20.29
CA ARG A 170 1.65 8.57 20.96
C ARG A 170 0.54 9.63 20.95
N HIS A 171 0.80 10.81 20.39
CA HIS A 171 -0.13 11.91 20.20
C HIS A 171 -0.82 11.97 18.84
N THR A 172 -0.57 11.05 17.89
CA THR A 172 -1.45 10.95 16.72
C THR A 172 -2.77 10.28 17.14
N PRO A 173 -3.93 10.98 17.06
CA PRO A 173 -5.21 10.47 17.57
C PRO A 173 -5.80 9.32 16.72
N TYR A 174 -5.13 8.93 15.64
CA TYR A 174 -5.54 7.87 14.73
C TYR A 174 -4.39 6.87 14.56
N LEU A 175 -4.69 5.59 14.68
CA LEU A 175 -3.74 4.53 14.34
C LEU A 175 -3.63 4.40 12.81
N ARG A 176 -2.41 4.20 12.30
CA ARG A 176 -2.18 4.07 10.85
C ARG A 176 -2.67 2.71 10.34
N PRO A 177 -3.05 2.53 9.06
CA PRO A 177 -3.68 1.29 8.60
C PRO A 177 -2.85 0.02 8.84
N LYS A 178 -1.54 0.09 8.59
CA LYS A 178 -0.61 -1.02 8.87
C LYS A 178 -0.38 -1.26 10.37
N GLU A 179 -0.50 -0.22 11.18
CA GLU A 179 -0.41 -0.32 12.63
C GLU A 179 -1.69 -0.90 13.20
N ILE A 180 -2.87 -0.45 12.76
CA ILE A 180 -4.15 -1.06 13.12
C ILE A 180 -4.13 -2.55 12.80
N PHE A 181 -3.59 -2.96 11.64
CA PHE A 181 -3.38 -4.37 11.35
C PHE A 181 -2.44 -5.05 12.35
N SER A 182 -1.27 -4.45 12.63
CA SER A 182 -0.31 -5.02 13.57
C SER A 182 -0.78 -5.03 15.03
N VAL A 183 -1.66 -4.11 15.42
CA VAL A 183 -2.04 -3.84 16.82
C VAL A 183 -3.41 -4.46 17.14
N HIS A 184 -4.35 -4.45 16.21
CA HIS A 184 -5.72 -4.95 16.46
C HIS A 184 -6.01 -6.29 15.79
N PHE A 185 -5.25 -6.66 14.75
CA PHE A 185 -5.47 -7.92 14.04
C PHE A 185 -4.39 -8.97 14.33
N ALA A 186 -3.13 -8.56 14.51
CA ALA A 186 -2.05 -9.50 14.83
C ALA A 186 -2.17 -10.15 16.23
N PRO A 187 -2.67 -9.47 17.30
CA PRO A 187 -2.84 -10.11 18.60
C PRO A 187 -3.95 -11.16 18.65
N LEU A 188 -4.96 -11.07 17.78
CA LEU A 188 -5.95 -12.13 17.62
C LEU A 188 -5.35 -13.45 17.11
N ARG A 189 -4.14 -13.42 16.54
CA ARG A 189 -3.36 -14.63 16.22
C ARG A 189 -2.91 -15.36 17.50
N LYS A 190 -2.78 -14.68 18.64
CA LYS A 190 -2.25 -15.22 19.90
C LYS A 190 -3.30 -15.60 20.93
N VAL A 191 -4.60 -15.37 20.68
CA VAL A 191 -5.67 -15.69 21.63
C VAL A 191 -5.85 -17.21 21.66
N SER A 192 -5.23 -17.84 22.65
CA SER A 192 -5.34 -19.28 22.93
C SER A 192 -6.15 -19.54 24.20
N SER A 193 -6.33 -18.51 25.04
CA SER A 193 -7.08 -18.56 26.28
C SER A 193 -7.92 -17.29 26.51
N GLN A 194 -8.91 -17.39 27.39
CA GLN A 194 -9.82 -16.31 27.77
C GLN A 194 -9.11 -15.14 28.48
N ASN A 195 -7.90 -15.38 29.01
CA ASN A 195 -7.07 -14.38 29.69
C ASN A 195 -6.19 -13.55 28.72
N ASP A 196 -6.01 -14.00 27.47
CA ASP A 196 -5.20 -13.28 26.47
C ASP A 196 -5.91 -12.02 25.92
N LEU A 197 -7.20 -11.86 26.22
CA LEU A 197 -8.00 -10.68 25.89
C LEU A 197 -7.63 -9.44 26.72
N GLU A 198 -6.91 -9.61 27.84
CA GLU A 198 -6.51 -8.48 28.70
C GLU A 198 -5.32 -7.70 28.13
N ASP A 199 -4.40 -8.35 27.39
CA ASP A 199 -3.24 -7.71 26.73
C ASP A 199 -3.49 -7.41 25.23
N GLY A 200 -4.56 -7.93 24.65
CA GLY A 200 -4.85 -7.94 23.21
C GLY A 200 -5.88 -6.92 22.72
N GLY A 201 -6.06 -5.79 23.40
CA GLY A 201 -7.09 -4.80 23.03
C GLY A 201 -8.52 -5.30 23.22
N SER A 202 -9.49 -4.40 23.41
CA SER A 202 -10.87 -4.81 23.67
C SER A 202 -11.54 -5.33 22.39
N ALA A 203 -12.59 -6.17 22.53
CA ALA A 203 -13.46 -6.55 21.40
C ALA A 203 -14.03 -5.33 20.65
N ILE A 204 -14.17 -4.20 21.35
CA ILE A 204 -14.60 -2.92 20.79
C ILE A 204 -13.51 -2.34 19.88
N ASP A 205 -12.23 -2.43 20.27
CA ASP A 205 -11.12 -1.96 19.46
C ASP A 205 -10.96 -2.80 18.19
N PHE A 206 -11.18 -4.12 18.28
CA PHE A 206 -11.26 -4.99 17.11
C PHE A 206 -12.40 -4.59 16.17
N LEU A 207 -13.62 -4.41 16.69
CA LEU A 207 -14.78 -4.03 15.88
C LEU A 207 -14.59 -2.66 15.22
N ARG A 208 -13.97 -1.72 15.94
CA ARG A 208 -13.62 -0.39 15.40
C ARG A 208 -12.56 -0.50 14.30
N ALA A 209 -11.52 -1.29 14.52
CA ALA A 209 -10.49 -1.57 13.52
C ALA A 209 -11.07 -2.28 12.28
N TRP A 210 -12.00 -3.22 12.47
CA TRP A 210 -12.71 -3.91 11.41
C TRP A 210 -13.61 -2.97 10.61
N ASP A 211 -14.36 -2.09 11.28
CA ASP A 211 -15.19 -1.11 10.60
C ASP A 211 -14.35 -0.12 9.78
N GLU A 212 -13.37 0.51 10.43
CA GLU A 212 -12.54 1.57 9.82
C GLU A 212 -11.62 1.04 8.72
N LEU A 213 -10.96 -0.10 8.94
CA LEU A 213 -10.05 -0.62 7.93
C LEU A 213 -10.73 -1.47 6.89
N ILE A 214 -11.69 -2.30 7.25
CA ILE A 214 -12.21 -3.33 6.36
C ILE A 214 -13.56 -2.89 5.80
N MET A 215 -14.56 -2.68 6.64
CA MET A 215 -15.92 -2.45 6.17
C MET A 215 -16.05 -1.15 5.36
N ARG A 216 -15.60 -0.02 5.89
CA ARG A 216 -15.78 1.28 5.21
C ARG A 216 -15.05 1.36 3.86
N PRO A 217 -13.78 0.93 3.72
CA PRO A 217 -13.12 0.98 2.42
C PRO A 217 -13.71 -0.03 1.43
N TYR A 218 -14.05 -1.26 1.84
CA TYR A 218 -14.66 -2.23 0.91
C TYR A 218 -16.05 -1.81 0.43
N THR A 219 -16.87 -1.26 1.32
CA THR A 219 -18.23 -0.83 0.99
C THR A 219 -18.24 0.39 0.07
N SER A 220 -17.29 1.31 0.23
CA SER A 220 -17.13 2.51 -0.61
C SER A 220 -16.33 2.26 -1.90
N SER A 221 -15.56 1.16 -1.98
CA SER A 221 -14.75 0.85 -3.15
C SER A 221 -15.56 0.42 -4.38
N VAL A 222 -15.04 0.78 -5.55
CA VAL A 222 -15.50 0.30 -6.85
C VAL A 222 -14.84 -1.05 -7.12
N LEU A 223 -15.67 -2.06 -7.37
CA LEU A 223 -15.21 -3.39 -7.77
C LEU A 223 -15.66 -3.69 -9.19
N THR A 224 -14.74 -4.22 -9.97
CA THR A 224 -15.00 -4.68 -11.33
C THR A 224 -15.97 -5.86 -11.35
N LYS A 225 -15.91 -6.74 -10.33
CA LYS A 225 -16.86 -7.83 -10.09
C LYS A 225 -17.35 -7.79 -8.65
N LYS A 226 -18.67 -7.85 -8.42
CA LYS A 226 -19.24 -7.71 -7.07
C LYS A 226 -18.93 -8.92 -6.20
N GLU A 227 -18.77 -10.08 -6.83
CA GLU A 227 -18.47 -11.38 -6.23
C GLU A 227 -17.08 -11.40 -5.57
N ASP A 228 -16.17 -10.54 -6.05
CA ASP A 228 -14.81 -10.39 -5.49
C ASP A 228 -14.84 -9.90 -4.04
N ARG A 229 -15.91 -9.21 -3.59
CA ARG A 229 -16.04 -8.74 -2.19
C ARG A 229 -15.88 -9.86 -1.18
N LEU A 230 -16.59 -10.96 -1.40
CA LEU A 230 -16.64 -12.06 -0.44
C LEU A 230 -15.32 -12.84 -0.44
N VAL A 231 -14.71 -13.02 -1.62
CA VAL A 231 -13.39 -13.67 -1.73
C VAL A 231 -12.34 -12.83 -1.02
N ALA A 232 -12.36 -11.52 -1.25
CA ALA A 232 -11.43 -10.59 -0.63
C ALA A 232 -11.57 -10.59 0.90
N ILE A 233 -12.78 -10.37 1.43
CA ILE A 233 -13.02 -10.40 2.88
C ILE A 233 -12.68 -11.77 3.48
N SER A 234 -13.01 -12.87 2.79
CA SER A 234 -12.67 -14.22 3.22
C SER A 234 -11.16 -14.41 3.38
N GLY A 235 -10.35 -13.89 2.44
CA GLY A 235 -8.88 -13.93 2.56
C GLY A 235 -8.36 -13.21 3.80
N ILE A 236 -8.94 -12.05 4.14
CA ILE A 236 -8.61 -11.31 5.36
C ILE A 236 -8.97 -12.10 6.62
N ILE A 237 -10.19 -12.63 6.68
CA ILE A 237 -10.67 -13.44 7.80
C ILE A 237 -9.80 -14.68 8.00
N GLN A 238 -9.52 -15.42 6.93
CA GLN A 238 -8.66 -16.60 7.01
C GLN A 238 -7.28 -16.26 7.53
N ARG A 239 -6.72 -15.10 7.17
CA ARG A 239 -5.40 -14.67 7.65
C ARG A 239 -5.39 -14.17 9.10
N ILE A 240 -6.53 -13.67 9.60
CA ILE A 240 -6.72 -13.37 11.02
C ILE A 240 -6.83 -14.69 11.81
N LEU A 241 -7.52 -15.69 11.27
CA LEU A 241 -7.82 -16.96 11.95
C LEU A 241 -6.71 -18.02 11.84
N HIS A 242 -5.94 -18.07 10.75
CA HIS A 242 -4.88 -19.07 10.56
C HIS A 242 -3.54 -18.59 11.14
N ASN A 243 -3.19 -19.21 12.26
CA ASN A 243 -1.88 -19.21 12.90
C ASN A 243 -0.85 -19.96 12.04
N PRO A 244 0.23 -19.33 11.55
CA PRO A 244 1.50 -20.04 11.47
C PRO A 244 2.08 -20.09 12.88
N GLN A 245 2.18 -21.29 13.46
CA GLN A 245 3.03 -21.53 14.62
C GLN A 245 4.48 -21.18 14.32
#